data_AF-A0A2U1YL61-F1
#
_entry.id   AF-A0A2U1YL61-F1
#
_cell.length_a   1.000
_cell.length_b   1.000
_cell.length_c   1.000
_cell.angle_alpha   90.00
_cell.angle_beta   90.00
_cell.angle_gamma   90.00
#
_symmetry.space_group_name_H-M   'P 1'
#
loop_
_entity.id
_entity.type
_entity.pdbx_description
1 polymer ?
#
loop_
_entity_poly.entity_id
_entity_poly.type
_entity_poly.pdbx_seq_one_letter_code
_entity_poly.pdbx_strand_id
1 'polypeptide(L)'
;MIPIGSGSVGTARPWPVVPPPRSDESLSSWLERIGGAYGLTGLDLLAPDWKDAWVAGTGIDGDPPEPLIRWLARKTGLGPRRIRAMTLSGYVPFLLDGLTPPAASLTSYVARFRLVSRQDEPIVGVETVPWLDARWGMMWGCSACLAADAVPYRRRHWRVPWMLTCPLHGGFLEEVLVTPGRSWTAFAAPFGRASPERELVRLDRATHQAVTRGVVDGPQGHIRGGAWVRLLRTVLEELVRLAPEDSPRGRGLAELWDDLGVAPPPALRPSPYEALPPQQKLKRMRAAALALERARSLLTDWMEGNGLALLDPEGSALRRWGRPCGGRAERPAAGDHPPAAR
;
A
#
# COMPACT_ATOMS: atom_id res chain seq x y z
N MET A 1 11.41 -7.90 -31.47
CA MET A 1 11.61 -9.26 -30.92
C MET A 1 13.04 -9.65 -31.16
N ILE A 2 13.90 -9.49 -30.14
CA ILE A 2 15.29 -9.93 -30.17
C ILE A 2 15.33 -11.24 -29.38
N PRO A 3 15.86 -12.35 -29.93
CA PRO A 3 15.86 -13.61 -29.23
C PRO A 3 16.84 -13.52 -28.06
N ILE A 4 16.33 -13.78 -26.84
CA ILE A 4 17.17 -13.94 -25.66
C ILE A 4 17.97 -15.22 -25.88
N GLY A 5 19.28 -15.05 -26.09
CA GLY A 5 20.20 -16.15 -26.30
C GLY A 5 20.08 -17.18 -25.19
N SER A 6 19.93 -18.44 -25.58
CA SER A 6 20.07 -19.62 -24.75
C SER A 6 21.53 -19.78 -24.31
N GLY A 7 21.97 -18.91 -23.40
CA GLY A 7 23.22 -19.10 -22.67
C GLY A 7 23.11 -20.36 -21.83
N SER A 8 24.01 -21.31 -22.05
CA SER A 8 24.10 -22.52 -21.25
C SER A 8 24.27 -22.15 -19.78
N VAL A 9 23.27 -22.51 -18.97
CA VAL A 9 23.34 -22.34 -17.51
C VAL A 9 24.33 -23.38 -16.99
N GLY A 10 25.61 -23.04 -17.05
CA GLY A 10 26.67 -23.83 -16.42
C GLY A 10 26.33 -24.11 -14.96
N THR A 11 26.72 -25.28 -14.47
CA THR A 11 26.53 -25.76 -13.09
C THR A 11 27.19 -24.80 -12.10
N ALA A 12 26.48 -23.72 -11.76
CA ALA A 12 27.07 -22.65 -11.00
C ALA A 12 27.29 -23.14 -9.56
N ARG A 13 28.56 -23.34 -9.19
CA ARG A 13 28.94 -23.75 -7.83
C ARG A 13 28.29 -22.81 -6.80
N PRO A 14 27.76 -23.35 -5.68
CA PRO A 14 27.25 -22.54 -4.58
C PRO A 14 28.30 -21.57 -4.05
N TRP A 15 27.84 -20.44 -3.52
CA TRP A 15 28.69 -19.51 -2.79
C TRP A 15 29.06 -20.10 -1.43
N PRO A 16 30.36 -20.12 -1.05
CA PRO A 16 30.81 -20.73 0.21
C PRO A 16 30.21 -20.10 1.47
N VAL A 17 30.02 -18.79 1.46
CA VAL A 17 29.49 -17.98 2.56
C VAL A 17 28.21 -17.27 2.11
N VAL A 18 27.12 -17.54 2.83
CA VAL A 18 25.80 -16.95 2.58
C VAL A 18 25.18 -16.60 3.93
N PRO A 19 25.28 -15.35 4.41
CA PRO A 19 24.60 -14.95 5.64
C PRO A 19 23.07 -15.17 5.52
N PRO A 20 22.40 -15.60 6.60
CA PRO A 20 20.95 -15.82 6.54
C PRO A 20 20.20 -14.49 6.28
N PRO A 21 19.14 -14.53 5.45
CA PRO A 21 18.29 -13.37 5.24
C PRO A 21 17.48 -13.07 6.50
N ARG A 22 17.23 -11.79 6.78
CA ARG A 22 16.29 -11.38 7.83
C ARG A 22 14.85 -11.49 7.33
N SER A 23 13.90 -11.56 8.26
CA SER A 23 12.48 -11.82 7.94
C SER A 23 11.83 -10.72 7.09
N ASP A 24 12.26 -9.48 7.23
CA ASP A 24 11.71 -8.31 6.54
C ASP A 24 12.72 -7.63 5.59
N GLU A 25 13.85 -8.27 5.31
CA GLU A 25 14.91 -7.74 4.47
C GLU A 25 14.56 -7.79 2.98
N SER A 26 14.96 -6.76 2.22
CA SER A 26 14.79 -6.75 0.76
C SER A 26 15.86 -7.62 0.06
N LEU A 27 15.55 -8.10 -1.15
CA LEU A 27 16.46 -8.97 -1.91
C LEU A 27 17.80 -8.26 -2.19
N SER A 28 17.75 -7.00 -2.62
CA SER A 28 18.93 -6.17 -2.82
C SER A 28 19.74 -6.00 -1.54
N SER A 29 19.10 -5.84 -0.38
CA SER A 29 19.78 -5.71 0.91
C SER A 29 20.56 -6.97 1.27
N TRP A 30 19.90 -8.11 1.10
CA TRP A 30 20.51 -9.40 1.38
C TRP A 30 21.69 -9.68 0.43
N LEU A 31 21.55 -9.39 -0.87
CA LEU A 31 22.62 -9.55 -1.85
C LEU A 31 23.84 -8.66 -1.54
N GLU A 32 23.63 -7.41 -1.11
CA GLU A 32 24.74 -6.55 -0.64
C GLU A 32 25.45 -7.16 0.58
N ARG A 33 24.72 -7.75 1.52
CA ARG A 33 25.34 -8.41 2.68
C ARG A 33 26.11 -9.67 2.32
N ILE A 34 25.62 -10.45 1.35
CA ILE A 34 26.40 -11.56 0.79
C ILE A 34 27.68 -11.00 0.17
N GLY A 35 27.58 -9.97 -0.68
CA GLY A 35 28.73 -9.35 -1.34
C GLY A 35 29.75 -8.86 -0.33
N GLY A 36 29.27 -8.21 0.74
CA GLY A 36 30.09 -7.73 1.84
C GLY A 36 30.93 -8.81 2.53
N ALA A 37 30.44 -10.06 2.59
CA ALA A 37 31.20 -11.20 3.13
C ALA A 37 32.40 -11.61 2.26
N TYR A 38 32.43 -11.19 0.99
CA TYR A 38 33.53 -11.39 0.05
C TYR A 38 34.33 -10.12 -0.23
N GLY A 39 34.03 -9.00 0.43
CA GLY A 39 34.61 -7.70 0.07
C GLY A 39 34.10 -7.13 -1.26
N LEU A 40 32.99 -7.63 -1.76
CA LEU A 40 32.35 -7.24 -3.02
C LEU A 40 31.07 -6.42 -2.77
N THR A 41 30.53 -5.76 -3.80
CA THR A 41 29.16 -5.25 -3.76
C THR A 41 28.16 -6.35 -4.14
N GLY A 42 26.88 -6.12 -3.84
CA GLY A 42 25.79 -7.00 -4.31
C GLY A 42 25.72 -7.08 -5.83
N LEU A 43 26.08 -6.01 -6.54
CA LEU A 43 26.14 -5.97 -8.00
C LEU A 43 27.28 -6.83 -8.56
N ASP A 44 28.44 -6.85 -7.89
CA ASP A 44 29.61 -7.64 -8.32
C ASP A 44 29.34 -9.15 -8.26
N LEU A 45 28.42 -9.57 -7.38
CA LEU A 45 27.99 -10.97 -7.31
C LEU A 45 27.18 -11.40 -8.52
N LEU A 46 26.49 -10.47 -9.19
CA LEU A 46 25.57 -10.79 -10.27
C LEU A 46 26.32 -11.05 -11.58
N ALA A 47 25.89 -12.09 -12.29
CA ALA A 47 26.33 -12.31 -13.67
C ALA A 47 25.95 -11.10 -14.55
N PRO A 48 26.71 -10.81 -15.62
CA PRO A 48 26.48 -9.64 -16.48
C PRO A 48 25.01 -9.48 -16.90
N ASP A 49 24.36 -10.57 -17.30
CA ASP A 49 22.95 -10.61 -17.75
C ASP A 49 21.94 -10.10 -16.70
N TRP A 50 22.32 -10.04 -15.43
CA TRP A 50 21.46 -9.61 -14.32
C TRP A 50 21.77 -8.21 -13.80
N LYS A 51 22.85 -7.59 -14.26
CA LYS A 51 23.28 -6.26 -13.79
C LYS A 51 22.29 -5.17 -14.18
N ASP A 52 21.71 -5.25 -15.38
CA ASP A 52 20.73 -4.28 -15.85
C ASP A 52 19.47 -4.23 -14.94
N ALA A 53 19.02 -5.40 -14.47
CA ALA A 53 17.90 -5.51 -13.54
C ALA A 53 18.20 -4.91 -12.15
N TRP A 54 19.46 -4.90 -11.74
CA TRP A 54 19.93 -4.27 -10.51
C TRP A 54 20.03 -2.75 -10.64
N VAL A 55 20.61 -2.25 -11.74
CA VAL A 55 20.82 -0.82 -12.00
C VAL A 55 19.50 -0.06 -12.07
N ALA A 56 18.42 -0.69 -12.55
CA ALA A 56 17.08 -0.11 -12.50
C ALA A 56 16.55 0.13 -11.06
N GLY A 57 17.19 -0.39 -10.01
CA GLY A 57 16.93 -0.14 -8.58
C GLY A 57 15.63 -0.73 -8.01
N THR A 58 14.55 -0.68 -8.78
CA THR A 58 13.25 -1.31 -8.50
C THR A 58 13.13 -2.69 -9.15
N GLY A 59 13.94 -3.00 -10.17
CA GLY A 59 13.85 -4.25 -10.92
C GLY A 59 14.06 -5.48 -10.05
N ILE A 60 15.14 -5.50 -9.24
CA ILE A 60 15.47 -6.68 -8.42
C ILE A 60 14.59 -6.83 -7.18
N ASP A 61 14.22 -5.73 -6.51
CA ASP A 61 13.32 -5.79 -5.36
C ASP A 61 11.84 -5.86 -5.77
N GLY A 62 11.52 -5.59 -7.04
CA GLY A 62 10.18 -5.62 -7.60
C GLY A 62 9.77 -7.03 -8.01
N ASP A 63 9.93 -7.34 -9.29
CA ASP A 63 9.61 -8.63 -9.90
C ASP A 63 10.81 -9.21 -10.65
N PRO A 64 11.81 -9.78 -9.93
CA PRO A 64 12.96 -10.36 -10.60
C PRO A 64 12.54 -11.56 -11.47
N PRO A 65 13.13 -11.72 -12.67
CA PRO A 65 12.74 -12.79 -13.58
C PRO A 65 13.04 -14.17 -13.00
N GLU A 66 12.20 -15.17 -13.30
CA GLU A 66 12.32 -16.53 -12.74
C GLU A 66 13.70 -17.20 -12.97
N PRO A 67 14.38 -17.02 -14.12
CA PRO A 67 15.76 -17.49 -14.28
C PRO A 67 16.74 -16.92 -13.24
N LEU A 68 16.62 -15.64 -12.87
CA LEU A 68 17.44 -15.01 -11.83
C LEU A 68 17.15 -15.62 -10.46
N ILE A 69 15.87 -15.79 -10.10
CA ILE A 69 15.47 -16.44 -8.84
C ILE A 69 16.04 -17.87 -8.74
N ARG A 70 15.94 -18.67 -9.81
CA ARG A 70 16.49 -20.03 -9.85
C ARG A 70 18.01 -20.04 -9.79
N TRP A 71 18.67 -19.07 -10.42
CA TRP A 71 20.11 -18.91 -10.35
C TRP A 71 20.56 -18.56 -8.92
N LEU A 72 19.90 -17.60 -8.27
CA LEU A 72 20.15 -17.26 -6.88
C LEU A 72 19.90 -18.44 -5.94
N ALA A 73 18.85 -19.23 -6.17
CA ALA A 73 18.57 -20.43 -5.39
C ALA A 73 19.73 -21.44 -5.44
N ARG A 74 20.31 -21.69 -6.63
CA ARG A 74 21.49 -22.55 -6.77
C ARG A 74 22.73 -21.96 -6.10
N LYS A 75 22.92 -20.65 -6.20
CA LYS A 75 24.06 -19.95 -5.59
C LYS A 75 24.02 -19.94 -4.07
N THR A 76 22.82 -19.82 -3.50
CA THR A 76 22.66 -19.53 -2.07
C THR A 76 22.17 -20.72 -1.26
N GLY A 77 21.67 -21.77 -1.92
CA GLY A 77 20.99 -22.89 -1.27
C GLY A 77 19.60 -22.55 -0.73
N LEU A 78 19.12 -21.31 -0.87
CA LEU A 78 17.77 -20.93 -0.46
C LEU A 78 16.72 -21.32 -1.51
N GLY A 79 15.57 -21.79 -1.04
CA GLY A 79 14.44 -22.11 -1.93
C GLY A 79 13.91 -20.86 -2.68
N PRO A 80 13.50 -20.99 -3.95
CA PRO A 80 12.97 -19.89 -4.78
C PRO A 80 11.88 -19.06 -4.10
N ARG A 81 10.96 -19.72 -3.36
CA ARG A 81 9.88 -19.04 -2.62
C ARG A 81 10.40 -18.07 -1.56
N ARG A 82 11.49 -18.43 -0.87
CA ARG A 82 12.09 -17.57 0.17
C ARG A 82 12.82 -16.39 -0.45
N ILE A 83 13.42 -16.57 -1.62
CA ILE A 83 14.04 -15.47 -2.39
C ILE A 83 12.96 -14.49 -2.86
N ARG A 84 11.86 -14.99 -3.44
CA ARG A 84 10.71 -14.16 -3.84
C ARG A 84 10.04 -13.47 -2.65
N ALA A 85 10.04 -14.07 -1.47
CA ALA A 85 9.52 -13.43 -0.26
C ALA A 85 10.32 -12.17 0.16
N MET A 86 11.50 -11.92 -0.40
CA MET A 86 12.26 -10.68 -0.15
C MET A 86 11.96 -9.57 -1.18
N THR A 87 11.07 -9.82 -2.15
CA THR A 87 10.69 -8.87 -3.22
C THR A 87 9.22 -8.45 -3.11
N LEU A 88 8.82 -7.45 -3.90
CA LEU A 88 7.44 -7.02 -4.02
C LEU A 88 6.57 -8.08 -4.70
N SER A 89 7.13 -8.91 -5.60
CA SER A 89 6.38 -10.05 -6.15
C SER A 89 6.05 -11.11 -5.10
N GLY A 90 6.73 -11.10 -3.95
CA GLY A 90 6.33 -11.87 -2.77
C GLY A 90 5.01 -11.40 -2.12
N TYR A 91 4.49 -10.22 -2.49
CA TYR A 91 3.18 -9.74 -2.07
C TYR A 91 2.05 -10.14 -3.02
N VAL A 92 2.37 -10.64 -4.21
CA VAL A 92 1.39 -11.08 -5.22
C VAL A 92 0.96 -12.53 -4.96
N PRO A 93 -0.34 -12.88 -5.05
CA PRO A 93 -1.51 -12.03 -5.37
C PRO A 93 -2.21 -11.43 -4.14
N PHE A 94 -1.66 -11.63 -2.93
CA PHE A 94 -2.42 -11.43 -1.69
C PHE A 94 -2.60 -9.96 -1.32
N LEU A 95 -1.53 -9.16 -1.35
CA LEU A 95 -1.60 -7.72 -1.05
C LEU A 95 -1.66 -6.89 -2.34
N LEU A 96 -1.06 -7.37 -3.43
CA LEU A 96 -1.04 -6.75 -4.74
C LEU A 96 -1.58 -7.75 -5.77
N ASP A 97 -2.39 -7.32 -6.73
CA ASP A 97 -2.91 -8.22 -7.78
C ASP A 97 -1.83 -8.54 -8.85
N GLY A 98 -0.88 -7.63 -9.02
CA GLY A 98 0.28 -7.76 -9.90
C GLY A 98 1.20 -6.55 -9.72
N LEU A 99 2.29 -6.50 -10.48
CA LEU A 99 3.23 -5.36 -10.49
C LEU A 99 3.25 -4.61 -11.83
N THR A 100 2.61 -5.17 -12.85
CA THR A 100 2.47 -4.59 -14.19
C THR A 100 1.04 -4.81 -14.72
N PRO A 101 0.54 -3.94 -15.61
CA PRO A 101 -0.73 -4.16 -16.29
C PRO A 101 -0.71 -5.43 -17.17
N PRO A 102 -1.88 -6.06 -17.42
CA PRO A 102 -3.21 -5.69 -16.93
C PRO A 102 -3.52 -6.19 -15.51
N ALA A 103 -2.69 -7.09 -14.96
CA ALA A 103 -2.91 -7.66 -13.63
C ALA A 103 -2.91 -6.59 -12.52
N ALA A 104 -2.07 -5.57 -12.65
CA ALA A 104 -1.96 -4.47 -11.70
C ALA A 104 -2.82 -3.26 -12.12
N SER A 105 -4.14 -3.39 -12.01
CA SER A 105 -5.11 -2.33 -12.33
C SER A 105 -5.68 -1.73 -11.04
N LEU A 106 -5.58 -0.40 -10.90
CA LEU A 106 -6.22 0.34 -9.81
C LEU A 106 -7.73 0.12 -9.79
N THR A 107 -8.40 0.20 -10.95
CA THR A 107 -9.85 -0.04 -11.05
C THR A 107 -10.24 -1.39 -10.47
N SER A 108 -9.55 -2.46 -10.85
CA SER A 108 -9.82 -3.80 -10.31
C SER A 108 -9.45 -3.91 -8.82
N TYR A 109 -8.35 -3.29 -8.41
CA TYR A 109 -7.80 -3.35 -7.05
C TYR A 109 -8.73 -2.73 -6.00
N VAL A 110 -9.41 -1.63 -6.33
CA VAL A 110 -10.34 -0.93 -5.42
C VAL A 110 -11.82 -1.26 -5.67
N ALA A 111 -12.12 -2.16 -6.61
CA ALA A 111 -13.51 -2.45 -7.02
C ALA A 111 -14.41 -2.95 -5.88
N ARG A 112 -13.85 -3.67 -4.90
CA ARG A 112 -14.64 -4.43 -3.90
C ARG A 112 -15.00 -3.64 -2.64
N PHE A 113 -14.32 -2.52 -2.39
CA PHE A 113 -14.47 -1.79 -1.13
C PHE A 113 -14.96 -0.37 -1.41
N ARG A 114 -15.74 0.16 -0.49
CA ARG A 114 -16.10 1.57 -0.38
C ARG A 114 -16.16 1.93 1.08
N LEU A 115 -15.70 3.12 1.46
CA LEU A 115 -15.90 3.64 2.80
C LEU A 115 -16.94 4.77 2.77
N VAL A 116 -16.74 5.73 1.87
CA VAL A 116 -17.52 6.96 1.80
C VAL A 116 -18.57 6.91 0.70
N SER A 117 -18.21 6.38 -0.47
CA SER A 117 -19.08 6.39 -1.66
C SER A 117 -19.95 5.13 -1.72
N ARG A 118 -20.96 5.16 -2.59
CA ARG A 118 -21.74 3.96 -2.90
C ARG A 118 -20.94 3.01 -3.79
N GLN A 119 -21.32 1.73 -3.79
CA GLN A 119 -20.63 0.68 -4.57
C GLN A 119 -20.72 0.90 -6.08
N ASP A 120 -21.84 1.46 -6.56
CA ASP A 120 -22.11 1.74 -7.96
C ASP A 120 -21.38 2.99 -8.49
N GLU A 121 -20.83 3.82 -7.61
CA GLU A 121 -20.10 5.02 -8.02
C GLU A 121 -18.68 4.70 -8.51
N PRO A 122 -18.23 5.28 -9.64
CA PRO A 122 -16.85 5.20 -10.09
C PRO A 122 -15.95 6.08 -9.22
N ILE A 123 -14.92 5.49 -8.61
CA ILE A 123 -13.98 6.19 -7.73
C ILE A 123 -12.58 6.35 -8.31
N VAL A 124 -12.25 5.62 -9.39
CA VAL A 124 -10.96 5.73 -10.09
C VAL A 124 -11.05 6.77 -11.19
N GLY A 125 -10.07 7.66 -11.26
CA GLY A 125 -10.05 8.78 -12.22
C GLY A 125 -8.86 8.75 -13.15
N VAL A 126 -7.78 8.12 -12.71
CA VAL A 126 -6.60 7.83 -13.53
C VAL A 126 -6.20 6.40 -13.24
N GLU A 127 -6.15 5.58 -14.29
CA GLU A 127 -5.68 4.21 -14.16
C GLU A 127 -4.16 4.20 -13.86
N THR A 128 -3.74 3.36 -12.92
CA THR A 128 -2.35 3.24 -12.51
C THR A 128 -2.11 1.89 -11.85
N VAL A 129 -0.84 1.58 -11.56
CA VAL A 129 -0.47 0.42 -10.76
C VAL A 129 -0.54 0.79 -9.28
N PRO A 130 -1.40 0.15 -8.47
CA PRO A 130 -1.56 0.50 -7.05
C PRO A 130 -0.26 0.41 -6.28
N TRP A 131 -0.01 1.42 -5.47
CA TRP A 131 1.09 1.57 -4.54
C TRP A 131 2.50 1.68 -5.16
N LEU A 132 2.72 1.33 -6.42
CA LEU A 132 4.06 1.36 -7.01
C LEU A 132 4.47 2.78 -7.41
N ASP A 133 5.34 3.37 -6.59
CA ASP A 133 5.95 4.66 -6.83
C ASP A 133 7.44 4.50 -7.17
N ALA A 134 7.79 4.76 -8.42
CA ALA A 134 9.16 4.65 -8.91
C ALA A 134 10.14 5.63 -8.23
N ARG A 135 9.64 6.76 -7.70
CA ARG A 135 10.44 7.76 -6.98
C ARG A 135 10.60 7.41 -5.50
N TRP A 136 9.69 6.61 -4.95
CA TRP A 136 9.81 6.11 -3.58
C TRP A 136 11.01 5.16 -3.46
N GLY A 137 11.10 4.14 -4.31
CA GLY A 137 12.36 3.42 -4.53
C GLY A 137 13.02 2.83 -3.27
N MET A 138 14.36 2.86 -3.20
CA MET A 138 15.19 2.18 -2.18
C MET A 138 15.51 3.01 -0.93
N MET A 139 15.11 4.27 -0.91
CA MET A 139 15.76 5.27 -0.07
C MET A 139 14.86 5.68 1.09
N TRP A 140 14.05 4.78 1.66
CA TRP A 140 13.19 5.12 2.80
C TRP A 140 13.47 4.23 3.99
N GLY A 141 13.45 4.84 5.17
CA GLY A 141 13.58 4.11 6.41
C GLY A 141 13.40 4.96 7.65
N CYS A 142 13.40 4.28 8.79
CA CYS A 142 13.37 4.92 10.10
C CYS A 142 14.79 4.95 10.68
N SER A 143 15.32 6.14 10.93
CA SER A 143 16.63 6.33 11.56
C SER A 143 16.74 5.65 12.92
N ALA A 144 15.69 5.65 13.73
CA ALA A 144 15.68 4.95 15.02
C ALA A 144 15.78 3.43 14.86
N CYS A 145 15.07 2.83 13.88
CA CYS A 145 15.23 1.41 13.58
C CYS A 145 16.67 1.10 13.12
N LEU A 146 17.22 1.91 12.22
CA LEU A 146 18.55 1.69 11.68
C LEU A 146 19.66 1.89 12.72
N ALA A 147 19.47 2.81 13.68
CA ALA A 147 20.37 2.99 14.82
C ALA A 147 20.32 1.82 15.81
N ALA A 148 19.12 1.25 16.02
CA ALA A 148 18.93 0.11 16.93
C ALA A 148 19.36 -1.23 16.30
N ASP A 149 19.45 -1.31 14.98
CA ASP A 149 19.90 -2.50 14.28
C ASP A 149 21.38 -2.76 14.61
N ALA A 150 21.68 -3.94 15.17
CA ALA A 150 23.07 -4.38 15.37
C ALA A 150 23.90 -4.30 14.08
N VAL A 151 23.24 -4.52 12.94
CA VAL A 151 23.80 -4.27 11.61
C VAL A 151 22.67 -3.74 10.71
N PRO A 152 22.82 -2.57 10.08
CA PRO A 152 21.75 -1.93 9.31
C PRO A 152 21.46 -2.68 8.00
N TYR A 153 20.20 -2.63 7.57
CA TYR A 153 19.71 -3.32 6.38
C TYR A 153 18.46 -2.63 5.81
N ARG A 154 18.15 -2.86 4.53
CA ARG A 154 16.95 -2.30 3.91
C ARG A 154 15.76 -3.23 4.13
N ARG A 155 14.67 -2.68 4.64
CA ARG A 155 13.43 -3.42 4.90
C ARG A 155 12.52 -3.38 3.67
N ARG A 156 11.97 -4.53 3.30
CA ARG A 156 11.08 -4.72 2.15
C ARG A 156 9.81 -3.86 2.25
N HIS A 157 9.26 -3.68 3.46
CA HIS A 157 8.01 -2.94 3.62
C HIS A 157 8.16 -1.41 3.55
N TRP A 158 9.40 -0.88 3.49
CA TRP A 158 9.64 0.55 3.22
C TRP A 158 9.71 0.86 1.73
N ARG A 159 9.66 -0.15 0.87
CA ARG A 159 9.82 -0.01 -0.59
C ARG A 159 8.58 0.52 -1.31
N VAL A 160 7.50 0.73 -0.57
CA VAL A 160 6.18 1.10 -1.07
C VAL A 160 5.56 2.14 -0.13
N PRO A 161 4.94 3.24 -0.65
CA PRO A 161 4.37 4.34 0.13
C PRO A 161 3.02 4.04 0.81
N TRP A 162 2.80 2.81 1.29
CA TRP A 162 1.59 2.48 2.06
C TRP A 162 1.63 2.94 3.52
N MET A 163 2.78 3.43 3.97
CA MET A 163 3.02 3.95 5.31
C MET A 163 3.99 5.13 5.20
N LEU A 164 3.79 6.14 6.03
CA LEU A 164 4.65 7.33 6.08
C LEU A 164 5.40 7.46 7.41
N THR A 165 5.00 6.69 8.41
CA THR A 165 5.57 6.67 9.76
C THR A 165 6.11 5.28 10.10
N CYS A 166 7.04 5.24 11.04
CA CYS A 166 7.55 4.01 11.60
C CYS A 166 6.52 3.42 12.58
N PRO A 167 6.03 2.18 12.37
CA PRO A 167 5.04 1.55 13.25
C PRO A 167 5.61 1.19 14.63
N LEU A 168 6.94 1.11 14.76
CA LEU A 168 7.67 0.83 16.00
C LEU A 168 7.97 2.11 16.78
N HIS A 169 8.51 3.14 16.12
CA HIS A 169 9.00 4.37 16.77
C HIS A 169 8.06 5.57 16.65
N GLY A 170 7.02 5.50 15.83
CA GLY A 170 6.01 6.55 15.67
C GLY A 170 6.46 7.83 14.96
N GLY A 171 7.75 7.96 14.57
CA GLY A 171 8.25 9.09 13.76
C GLY A 171 8.04 8.90 12.26
N PHE A 172 8.15 9.97 11.48
CA PHE A 172 8.11 9.88 10.01
C PHE A 172 9.27 9.03 9.46
N LEU A 173 9.02 8.36 8.33
CA LEU A 173 10.08 7.77 7.52
C LEU A 173 10.89 8.89 6.86
N GLU A 174 12.20 8.70 6.82
CA GLU A 174 13.16 9.63 6.23
C GLU A 174 13.74 9.05 4.95
N GLU A 175 14.30 9.93 4.12
CA GLU A 175 15.12 9.47 3.01
C GLU A 175 16.50 9.08 3.52
N VAL A 176 16.86 7.81 3.33
CA VAL A 176 18.05 7.18 3.89
C VAL A 176 18.84 6.44 2.82
N LEU A 177 20.16 6.55 2.88
CA LEU A 177 21.07 5.68 2.16
C LEU A 177 21.59 4.62 3.13
N VAL A 178 21.26 3.36 2.86
CA VAL A 178 21.71 2.22 3.66
C VAL A 178 22.73 1.44 2.86
N THR A 179 23.92 1.25 3.42
CA THR A 179 24.90 0.26 2.98
C THR A 179 24.72 -1.00 3.85
N PRO A 180 23.94 -2.00 3.38
CA PRO A 180 23.56 -3.13 4.20
C PRO A 180 24.79 -3.86 4.74
N GLY A 181 24.77 -4.20 6.03
CA GLY A 181 25.94 -4.83 6.63
C GLY A 181 26.96 -3.87 7.24
N ARG A 182 26.90 -2.57 6.93
CA ARG A 182 28.01 -1.63 7.20
C ARG A 182 27.57 -0.33 7.87
N SER A 183 26.78 0.47 7.18
CA SER A 183 26.46 1.84 7.61
C SER A 183 25.14 2.33 7.02
N TRP A 184 24.67 3.46 7.51
CA TRP A 184 23.55 4.18 6.95
C TRP A 184 23.70 5.67 7.22
N THR A 185 23.01 6.49 6.42
CA THR A 185 22.88 7.93 6.66
C THR A 185 21.51 8.42 6.22
N ALA A 186 20.91 9.32 7.00
CA ALA A 186 19.71 10.05 6.59
C ALA A 186 20.14 11.32 5.85
N PHE A 187 19.51 11.60 4.72
CA PHE A 187 19.86 12.77 3.90
C PHE A 187 18.68 13.71 3.64
N ALA A 188 17.44 13.27 3.83
CA ALA A 188 16.29 14.17 3.85
C ALA A 188 15.19 13.69 4.82
N ALA A 189 14.40 14.64 5.32
CA ALA A 189 13.20 14.38 6.11
C ALA A 189 11.98 15.00 5.40
N PRO A 190 11.46 14.37 4.33
CA PRO A 190 10.50 15.03 3.43
C PRO A 190 9.16 15.39 4.07
N PHE A 191 8.81 14.74 5.18
CA PHE A 191 7.60 15.01 5.97
C PHE A 191 7.82 16.01 7.11
N GLY A 192 9.06 16.45 7.33
CA GLY A 192 9.46 17.27 8.47
C GLY A 192 9.86 16.43 9.69
N ARG A 193 10.21 17.13 10.78
CA ARG A 193 10.68 16.53 12.04
C ARG A 193 9.64 16.56 13.17
N ALA A 194 8.49 17.18 12.94
CA ALA A 194 7.40 17.20 13.89
C ALA A 194 6.86 15.78 14.12
N SER A 195 6.40 15.51 15.34
CA SER A 195 5.77 14.22 15.65
C SER A 195 4.49 14.06 14.82
N PRO A 196 4.31 12.90 14.15
CA PRO A 196 3.07 12.61 13.44
C PRO A 196 1.86 12.50 14.39
N GLU A 197 0.67 12.73 13.88
CA GLU A 197 -0.56 12.55 14.65
C GLU A 197 -0.78 11.07 15.02
N ARG A 198 -1.47 10.83 16.14
CA ARG A 198 -1.68 9.48 16.68
C ARG A 198 -2.47 8.60 15.72
N GLU A 199 -3.41 9.19 15.00
CA GLU A 199 -4.29 8.54 14.03
C GLU A 199 -3.46 8.03 12.84
N LEU A 200 -2.51 8.83 12.34
CA LEU A 200 -1.61 8.42 11.26
C LEU A 200 -0.68 7.28 11.71
N VAL A 201 -0.13 7.36 12.93
CA VAL A 201 0.71 6.28 13.48
C VAL A 201 -0.10 4.98 13.67
N ARG A 202 -1.37 5.08 14.10
CA ARG A 202 -2.28 3.90 14.20
C ARG A 202 -2.56 3.29 12.84
N LEU A 203 -2.87 4.12 11.83
CA LEU A 203 -3.06 3.70 10.45
C LEU A 203 -1.84 2.93 9.96
N ASP A 204 -0.64 3.49 10.13
CA ASP A 204 0.59 2.87 9.65
C ASP A 204 0.96 1.62 10.44
N ARG A 205 0.67 1.56 11.75
CA ARG A 205 0.82 0.32 12.53
C ARG A 205 -0.08 -0.80 12.03
N ALA A 206 -1.34 -0.50 11.73
CA ALA A 206 -2.27 -1.46 11.13
C ALA A 206 -1.78 -1.90 9.74
N THR A 207 -1.35 -0.97 8.90
CA THR A 207 -0.77 -1.30 7.59
C THR A 207 0.49 -2.14 7.71
N HIS A 208 1.35 -1.88 8.70
CA HIS A 208 2.52 -2.71 8.96
C HIS A 208 2.14 -4.15 9.31
N GLN A 209 1.14 -4.35 10.17
CA GLN A 209 0.62 -5.69 10.46
C GLN A 209 0.11 -6.37 9.19
N ALA A 210 -0.66 -5.65 8.36
CA ALA A 210 -1.16 -6.17 7.09
C ALA A 210 -0.02 -6.67 6.18
N VAL A 211 1.05 -5.89 6.02
CA VAL A 211 2.12 -6.18 5.05
C VAL A 211 3.21 -7.11 5.59
N THR A 212 3.36 -7.24 6.90
CA THR A 212 4.37 -8.12 7.52
C THR A 212 3.81 -9.42 8.07
N ARG A 213 2.56 -9.42 8.55
CA ARG A 213 1.89 -10.59 9.15
C ARG A 213 0.73 -11.13 8.32
N GLY A 214 0.25 -10.37 7.32
CA GLY A 214 -0.87 -10.76 6.47
C GLY A 214 -2.25 -10.54 7.12
N VAL A 215 -2.30 -9.93 8.30
CA VAL A 215 -3.52 -9.69 9.08
C VAL A 215 -3.37 -8.40 9.89
N VAL A 216 -4.48 -7.69 10.09
CA VAL A 216 -4.58 -6.53 10.98
C VAL A 216 -5.45 -6.92 12.17
N ASP A 217 -4.96 -6.63 13.36
CA ASP A 217 -5.68 -6.89 14.60
C ASP A 217 -6.60 -5.69 14.90
N GLY A 218 -7.88 -5.97 15.16
CA GLY A 218 -8.88 -4.97 15.52
C GLY A 218 -9.67 -5.40 16.77
N PRO A 219 -10.41 -4.47 17.39
CA PRO A 219 -11.19 -4.77 18.60
C PRO A 219 -12.21 -5.90 18.40
N GLN A 220 -12.76 -6.02 17.19
CA GLN A 220 -13.82 -6.96 16.84
C GLN A 220 -13.33 -8.14 15.98
N GLY A 221 -12.01 -8.34 15.89
CA GLY A 221 -11.41 -9.48 15.18
C GLY A 221 -10.32 -9.08 14.19
N HIS A 222 -10.13 -9.93 13.18
CA HIS A 222 -8.99 -9.87 12.28
C HIS A 222 -9.40 -9.45 10.87
N ILE A 223 -8.72 -8.45 10.30
CA ILE A 223 -8.89 -8.06 8.90
C ILE A 223 -7.76 -8.67 8.08
N ARG A 224 -8.07 -9.42 7.02
CA ARG A 224 -7.04 -9.94 6.10
C ARG A 224 -6.24 -8.78 5.52
N GLY A 225 -4.92 -8.87 5.54
CA GLY A 225 -4.02 -7.79 5.12
C GLY A 225 -4.31 -7.28 3.70
N GLY A 226 -4.64 -8.20 2.78
CA GLY A 226 -5.04 -7.86 1.41
C GLY A 226 -6.33 -7.04 1.32
N ALA A 227 -7.28 -7.27 2.23
CA ALA A 227 -8.50 -6.46 2.31
C ALA A 227 -8.19 -5.08 2.90
N TRP A 228 -7.34 -5.01 3.92
CA TRP A 228 -6.91 -3.75 4.54
C TRP A 228 -6.25 -2.80 3.52
N VAL A 229 -5.23 -3.26 2.79
CA VAL A 229 -4.50 -2.39 1.86
C VAL A 229 -5.36 -1.95 0.67
N ARG A 230 -6.34 -2.76 0.26
CA ARG A 230 -7.31 -2.38 -0.78
C ARG A 230 -8.34 -1.39 -0.25
N LEU A 231 -8.85 -1.56 0.97
CA LEU A 231 -9.70 -0.57 1.63
C LEU A 231 -8.96 0.76 1.77
N LEU A 232 -7.72 0.77 2.28
CA LEU A 232 -6.93 1.99 2.40
C LEU A 232 -6.72 2.67 1.04
N ARG A 233 -6.35 1.91 0.00
CA ARG A 233 -6.19 2.48 -1.35
C ARG A 233 -7.50 3.06 -1.89
N THR A 234 -8.63 2.41 -1.60
CA THR A 234 -9.99 2.88 -1.93
C THR A 234 -10.27 4.22 -1.26
N VAL A 235 -10.04 4.33 0.05
CA VAL A 235 -10.27 5.56 0.82
C VAL A 235 -9.47 6.73 0.24
N LEU A 236 -8.20 6.48 -0.13
CA LEU A 236 -7.36 7.50 -0.76
C LEU A 236 -7.92 8.01 -2.11
N GLU A 237 -8.67 7.17 -2.85
CA GLU A 237 -9.36 7.56 -4.08
C GLU A 237 -10.69 8.27 -3.81
N GLU A 238 -11.45 7.83 -2.80
CA GLU A 238 -12.74 8.41 -2.43
C GLU A 238 -12.60 9.84 -1.88
N LEU A 239 -11.62 10.09 -1.02
CA LEU A 239 -11.45 11.38 -0.33
C LEU A 239 -11.09 12.55 -1.25
N VAL A 240 -10.65 12.26 -2.47
CA VAL A 240 -10.31 13.29 -3.47
C VAL A 240 -11.40 13.45 -4.54
N ARG A 241 -12.54 12.79 -4.38
CA ARG A 241 -13.71 12.96 -5.24
C ARG A 241 -14.53 14.15 -4.79
N LEU A 242 -15.10 14.83 -5.78
CA LEU A 242 -16.11 15.84 -5.55
C LEU A 242 -17.41 15.17 -5.11
N ALA A 243 -17.98 15.65 -4.01
CA ALA A 243 -19.37 15.45 -3.63
C ALA A 243 -20.08 16.80 -3.67
N PRO A 244 -21.39 16.87 -3.97
CA PRO A 244 -22.14 18.13 -3.86
C PRO A 244 -22.00 18.69 -2.44
N GLU A 245 -21.62 19.96 -2.31
CA GLU A 245 -21.34 20.60 -1.01
C GLU A 245 -22.52 20.49 -0.04
N ASP A 246 -23.74 20.62 -0.56
CA ASP A 246 -24.98 20.53 0.22
C ASP A 246 -25.42 19.10 0.58
N SER A 247 -24.69 18.07 0.14
CA SER A 247 -24.98 16.69 0.54
C SER A 247 -24.39 16.37 1.93
N PRO A 248 -24.99 15.47 2.74
CA PRO A 248 -24.39 15.02 3.99
C PRO A 248 -22.94 14.54 3.82
N ARG A 249 -22.65 13.84 2.72
CA ARG A 249 -21.29 13.42 2.35
C ARG A 249 -20.37 14.59 2.05
N GLY A 250 -20.84 15.60 1.31
CA GLY A 250 -20.08 16.81 0.99
C GLY A 250 -19.67 17.57 2.26
N ARG A 251 -20.65 17.82 3.15
CA ARG A 251 -20.39 18.43 4.46
C ARG A 251 -19.42 17.60 5.31
N GLY A 252 -19.64 16.29 5.41
CA GLY A 252 -18.77 15.41 6.20
C GLY A 252 -17.33 15.34 5.68
N LEU A 253 -17.13 15.42 4.36
CA LEU A 253 -15.81 15.55 3.76
C LEU A 253 -15.19 16.93 4.05
N ALA A 254 -15.96 18.02 3.93
CA ALA A 254 -15.48 19.37 4.23
C ALA A 254 -15.01 19.46 5.69
N GLU A 255 -15.84 19.02 6.64
CA GLU A 255 -15.50 18.95 8.07
C GLU A 255 -14.25 18.11 8.34
N LEU A 256 -14.04 17.02 7.60
CA LEU A 256 -12.84 16.19 7.74
C LEU A 256 -11.57 16.95 7.31
N TRP A 257 -11.63 17.70 6.22
CA TRP A 257 -10.51 18.51 5.75
C TRP A 257 -10.25 19.73 6.65
N ASP A 258 -11.32 20.35 7.16
CA ASP A 258 -11.26 21.47 8.11
C ASP A 258 -10.61 21.05 9.43
N ASP A 259 -10.99 19.90 10.00
CA ASP A 259 -10.39 19.34 11.22
C ASP A 259 -8.88 19.09 11.08
N LEU A 260 -8.41 18.78 9.86
CA LEU A 260 -6.99 18.59 9.59
C LEU A 260 -6.23 19.91 9.41
N GLY A 261 -6.95 21.02 9.24
CA GLY A 261 -6.39 22.31 8.86
C GLY A 261 -5.72 22.28 7.49
N VAL A 262 -6.21 21.43 6.57
CA VAL A 262 -5.61 21.22 5.26
C VAL A 262 -6.64 21.39 4.17
N ALA A 263 -6.36 22.29 3.21
CA ALA A 263 -7.21 22.45 2.04
C ALA A 263 -7.31 21.14 1.22
N PRO A 264 -8.52 20.76 0.76
CA PRO A 264 -8.70 19.59 -0.07
C PRO A 264 -7.91 19.71 -1.39
N PRO A 265 -7.50 18.60 -2.00
CA PRO A 265 -6.84 18.64 -3.30
C PRO A 265 -7.75 19.28 -4.36
N PRO A 266 -7.22 20.14 -5.26
CA PRO A 266 -8.01 20.73 -6.32
C PRO A 266 -8.52 19.66 -7.27
N ALA A 267 -9.82 19.68 -7.59
CA ALA A 267 -10.47 18.69 -8.44
C ALA A 267 -10.03 18.72 -9.92
N LEU A 268 -9.36 19.79 -10.35
CA LEU A 268 -9.09 20.08 -11.76
C LEU A 268 -8.04 19.17 -12.42
N ARG A 269 -7.19 18.47 -11.65
CA ARG A 269 -6.18 17.54 -12.20
C ARG A 269 -6.04 16.30 -11.32
N PRO A 270 -6.75 15.20 -11.63
CA PRO A 270 -6.60 13.97 -10.90
C PRO A 270 -5.17 13.45 -11.07
N SER A 271 -4.49 13.22 -9.96
CA SER A 271 -3.14 12.64 -9.91
C SER A 271 -3.20 11.37 -9.06
N PRO A 272 -2.68 10.24 -9.57
CA PRO A 272 -2.63 8.99 -8.81
C PRO A 272 -1.77 9.20 -7.56
N TYR A 273 -2.11 8.49 -6.48
CA TYR A 273 -1.39 8.59 -5.21
C TYR A 273 0.12 8.38 -5.37
N GLU A 274 0.48 7.46 -6.27
CA GLU A 274 1.83 7.05 -6.60
C GLU A 274 2.64 8.18 -7.26
N ALA A 275 2.00 9.13 -7.96
CA ALA A 275 2.68 10.26 -8.59
C ALA A 275 2.86 11.49 -7.69
N LEU A 276 2.20 11.49 -6.52
CA LEU A 276 2.21 12.64 -5.61
C LEU A 276 3.58 12.86 -4.96
N PRO A 277 4.01 14.11 -4.73
CA PRO A 277 5.16 14.39 -3.89
C PRO A 277 4.86 14.03 -2.41
N PRO A 278 5.90 13.81 -1.58
CA PRO A 278 5.75 13.35 -0.19
C PRO A 278 4.72 14.15 0.62
N GLN A 279 4.80 15.48 0.61
CA GLN A 279 3.86 16.34 1.35
C GLN A 279 2.39 16.17 0.92
N GLN A 280 2.12 15.87 -0.34
CA GLN A 280 0.75 15.61 -0.81
C GLN A 280 0.29 14.19 -0.45
N LYS A 281 1.20 13.20 -0.43
CA LYS A 281 0.91 11.87 0.13
C LYS A 281 0.54 11.97 1.61
N LEU A 282 1.28 12.77 2.38
CA LEU A 282 1.02 13.02 3.80
C LEU A 282 -0.39 13.57 4.03
N LYS A 283 -0.81 14.59 3.29
CA LYS A 283 -2.18 15.13 3.39
C LYS A 283 -3.24 14.06 3.12
N ARG A 284 -3.07 13.25 2.07
CA ARG A 284 -4.03 12.18 1.74
C ARG A 284 -4.06 11.08 2.81
N MET A 285 -2.91 10.69 3.36
CA MET A 285 -2.82 9.67 4.41
C MET A 285 -3.37 10.18 5.75
N ARG A 286 -3.15 11.45 6.11
CA ARG A 286 -3.79 12.09 7.29
C ARG A 286 -5.31 12.07 7.16
N ALA A 287 -5.83 12.43 5.99
CA ALA A 287 -7.27 12.37 5.71
C ALA A 287 -7.82 10.94 5.74
N ALA A 288 -7.10 9.97 5.19
CA ALA A 288 -7.47 8.56 5.26
C ALA A 288 -7.48 8.03 6.71
N ALA A 289 -6.48 8.41 7.52
CA ALA A 289 -6.41 8.03 8.92
C ALA A 289 -7.63 8.56 9.70
N LEU A 290 -7.94 9.86 9.55
CA LEU A 290 -9.09 10.46 10.21
C LEU A 290 -10.42 9.87 9.71
N ALA A 291 -10.56 9.60 8.42
CA ALA A 291 -11.74 8.95 7.85
C ALA A 291 -11.96 7.54 8.43
N LEU A 292 -10.90 6.74 8.54
CA LEU A 292 -10.97 5.38 9.09
C LEU A 292 -11.28 5.38 10.59
N GLU A 293 -10.79 6.38 11.35
CA GLU A 293 -11.17 6.54 12.76
C GLU A 293 -12.63 6.97 12.91
N ARG A 294 -13.09 7.95 12.12
CA ARG A 294 -14.51 8.37 12.10
C ARG A 294 -15.43 7.23 11.67
N ALA A 295 -15.03 6.41 10.73
CA ALA A 295 -15.77 5.22 10.30
C ALA A 295 -16.00 4.20 11.43
N ARG A 296 -15.10 4.13 12.42
CA ARG A 296 -15.26 3.30 13.63
C ARG A 296 -16.11 3.98 14.70
N SER A 297 -16.33 5.29 14.61
CA SER A 297 -17.23 6.03 15.49
C SER A 297 -18.66 5.90 15.02
N LEU A 298 -19.61 5.62 15.92
CA LEU A 298 -21.05 5.59 15.62
C LEU A 298 -21.63 6.97 15.28
N LEU A 299 -20.88 8.05 15.53
CA LEU A 299 -21.32 9.42 15.31
C LEU A 299 -21.27 9.87 13.84
N THR A 300 -20.69 9.05 12.96
CA THR A 300 -20.60 9.33 11.51
C THR A 300 -21.71 8.59 10.77
N ASP A 301 -22.67 9.34 10.21
CA ASP A 301 -23.86 8.83 9.52
C ASP A 301 -23.84 9.05 7.99
N TRP A 302 -22.92 9.88 7.50
CA TRP A 302 -22.75 10.24 6.09
C TRP A 302 -21.90 9.25 5.27
N MET A 303 -21.27 8.26 5.92
CA MET A 303 -20.54 7.17 5.27
C MET A 303 -21.46 5.99 4.99
N GLU A 304 -21.45 5.47 3.75
CA GLU A 304 -22.40 4.45 3.30
C GLU A 304 -21.73 3.19 2.70
N GLY A 305 -20.40 3.15 2.71
CA GLY A 305 -19.64 2.09 2.05
C GLY A 305 -19.64 0.74 2.78
N ASN A 306 -19.50 -0.35 2.02
CA ASN A 306 -19.43 -1.72 2.57
C ASN A 306 -18.18 -1.98 3.43
N GLY A 307 -17.17 -1.13 3.35
CA GLY A 307 -15.95 -1.15 4.16
C GLY A 307 -16.22 -0.85 5.64
N LEU A 308 -17.33 -0.20 5.98
CA LEU A 308 -17.73 -0.01 7.39
C LEU A 308 -17.86 -1.34 8.13
N ALA A 309 -18.48 -2.35 7.49
CA ALA A 309 -18.62 -3.69 8.07
C ALA A 309 -17.28 -4.44 8.18
N LEU A 310 -16.26 -4.05 7.41
CA LEU A 310 -14.92 -4.61 7.54
C LEU A 310 -14.19 -4.04 8.76
N LEU A 311 -14.42 -2.78 9.09
CA LEU A 311 -13.78 -2.06 10.18
C LEU A 311 -14.44 -2.31 11.54
N ASP A 312 -15.77 -2.35 11.53
CA ASP A 312 -16.64 -2.43 12.70
C ASP A 312 -17.96 -3.13 12.32
N PRO A 313 -17.97 -4.48 12.21
CA PRO A 313 -19.18 -5.25 11.91
C PRO A 313 -20.39 -4.89 12.79
N GLU A 314 -20.18 -4.71 14.10
CA GLU A 314 -21.25 -4.46 15.07
C GLU A 314 -21.83 -3.06 14.89
N GLY A 315 -20.99 -2.03 14.84
CA GLY A 315 -21.44 -0.66 14.62
C GLY A 315 -22.01 -0.45 13.22
N SER A 316 -21.51 -1.18 12.21
CA SER A 316 -22.13 -1.20 10.88
C SER A 316 -23.55 -1.79 10.91
N ALA A 317 -23.79 -2.83 11.73
CA ALA A 317 -25.15 -3.33 11.94
C ALA A 317 -26.02 -2.27 12.60
N LEU A 318 -25.59 -1.67 13.70
CA LEU A 318 -26.34 -0.63 14.42
C LEU A 318 -26.75 0.55 13.51
N ARG A 319 -25.84 1.03 12.64
CA ARG A 319 -26.16 2.07 11.64
C ARG A 319 -27.28 1.67 10.69
N ARG A 320 -27.35 0.40 10.27
CA ARG A 320 -28.44 -0.11 9.41
C ARG A 320 -29.78 -0.15 10.14
N TRP A 321 -29.80 -0.50 11.42
CA TRP A 321 -31.02 -0.54 12.23
C TRP A 321 -31.54 0.85 12.62
N GLY A 322 -30.64 1.83 12.77
CA GLY A 322 -31.00 3.21 13.13
C GLY A 322 -31.49 4.09 11.96
N ARG A 323 -31.32 3.67 10.71
CA ARG A 323 -31.93 4.37 9.56
C ARG A 323 -33.43 4.06 9.54
N PRO A 324 -34.35 5.05 9.58
CA PRO A 324 -35.75 4.78 9.36
C PRO A 324 -35.89 4.04 8.04
N CYS A 325 -36.60 2.91 8.02
CA CYS A 325 -36.99 2.29 6.76
C CYS A 325 -37.75 3.36 5.96
N GLY A 326 -37.09 3.95 4.97
CA GLY A 326 -37.76 4.79 3.99
C GLY A 326 -38.84 3.94 3.37
N GLY A 327 -40.09 4.17 3.77
CA GLY A 327 -41.23 3.48 3.21
C GLY A 327 -41.12 3.61 1.70
N ARG A 328 -41.16 2.47 1.00
CA ARG A 328 -41.57 2.50 -0.40
C ARG A 328 -42.92 3.20 -0.38
N ALA A 329 -42.98 4.42 -0.91
CA ALA A 329 -44.24 4.97 -1.33
C ALA A 329 -44.76 4.01 -2.41
N GLU A 330 -45.66 3.12 -2.02
CA GLU A 330 -46.51 2.42 -2.97
C GLU A 330 -47.16 3.50 -3.83
N ARG A 331 -46.80 3.53 -5.12
CA ARG A 331 -47.57 4.29 -6.10
C ARG A 331 -49.01 3.79 -6.00
N PRO A 332 -50.01 4.67 -5.79
CA PRO A 332 -51.39 4.22 -5.87
C PRO A 332 -51.62 3.67 -7.28
N ALA A 333 -52.18 2.47 -7.34
CA ALA A 333 -52.59 1.83 -8.58
C ALA A 333 -53.51 2.80 -9.34
N ALA A 334 -53.20 3.01 -10.62
CA ALA A 334 -54.08 3.74 -11.52
C ALA A 334 -55.42 2.99 -11.56
N GLY A 335 -56.46 3.62 -11.01
CA GLY A 335 -57.82 3.09 -11.04
C GLY A 335 -58.34 3.06 -12.47
N ASP A 336 -58.87 1.91 -12.86
CA ASP A 336 -59.61 1.69 -14.08
C ASP A 336 -60.71 2.74 -14.27
N HIS A 337 -60.70 3.41 -15.42
CA HIS A 337 -61.86 4.16 -15.90
C HIS A 337 -62.86 3.19 -16.57
N PRO A 338 -64.15 3.20 -16.17
CA PRO A 338 -65.17 2.48 -16.91
C PRO A 338 -65.49 3.21 -18.24
N PRO A 339 -65.95 2.48 -19.27
CA PRO A 339 -66.25 3.07 -20.57
C PRO A 339 -67.52 3.93 -20.48
N ALA A 340 -67.44 5.14 -21.04
CA ALA A 340 -68.61 5.99 -21.23
C ALA A 340 -69.48 5.41 -22.36
N ALA A 341 -70.73 5.09 -22.02
CA ALA A 341 -71.78 4.81 -22.97
C ALA A 341 -72.64 6.07 -23.16
N ARG A 342 -72.55 6.70 -24.33
CA ARG A 342 -73.67 7.09 -25.23
C ARG A 342 -73.15 7.94 -26.39
#